data_AF-A0A480A0E0-F1
#
_entry.id   AF-A0A480A0E0-F1
#
_cell.length_a   1.000
_cell.length_b   1.000
_cell.length_c   1.000
_cell.angle_alpha   90.00
_cell.angle_beta   90.00
_cell.angle_gamma   90.00
#
_symmetry.space_group_name_H-M   'P 1'
#
loop_
_entity.id
_entity.type
_entity.pdbx_description
1 polymer ?
#
loop_
_entity_poly.entity_id
_entity_poly.type
_entity_poly.pdbx_seq_one_letter_code
_entity_poly.pdbx_strand_id
1 'polypeptide(L)'
;MQIPKIQPTAANLKDHFQDHLYEIDFYQWTQQQANFLRHQQWHDLDLSNLIEEIESLGRKERQELRNRLSILIGHLLTWEYQPGKRSRSWLATIRIQRRDILKLLNENPSLKSQLEILNSEAYENGRDLASGETNLPFSTFPEQCNYSLDEIVKDSFLPGEPATDDLIK
;
A
#
# COMPACT_ATOMS: atom_id res chain seq x y z
N MET A 1 -7.40 43.31 -38.44
CA MET A 1 -6.56 42.12 -38.16
C MET A 1 -7.49 41.01 -37.71
N GLN A 2 -7.72 39.98 -38.53
CA GLN A 2 -8.42 38.78 -38.10
C GLN A 2 -7.42 37.83 -37.44
N ILE A 3 -7.69 37.44 -36.20
CA ILE A 3 -6.96 36.37 -35.52
C ILE A 3 -7.27 35.06 -36.26
N PRO A 4 -6.27 34.25 -36.67
CA PRO A 4 -6.55 33.00 -37.36
C PRO A 4 -7.29 32.05 -36.39
N LYS A 5 -8.46 31.56 -36.79
CA LYS A 5 -9.12 30.45 -36.11
C LYS A 5 -8.31 29.18 -36.40
N ILE A 6 -7.50 28.73 -35.44
CA ILE A 6 -6.85 27.43 -35.52
C ILE A 6 -7.95 26.36 -35.43
N GLN A 7 -8.22 25.65 -36.52
CA GLN A 7 -9.12 24.51 -36.50
C GLN A 7 -8.42 23.34 -35.79
N PRO A 8 -9.11 22.61 -34.89
CA PRO A 8 -8.51 21.49 -34.21
C PRO A 8 -8.19 20.37 -35.23
N THR A 9 -6.99 19.78 -35.11
CA THR A 9 -6.57 18.63 -35.91
C THR A 9 -7.28 17.36 -35.44
N ALA A 10 -7.33 16.34 -36.30
CA ALA A 10 -7.94 15.05 -35.95
C ALA A 10 -7.27 14.37 -34.73
N ALA A 11 -5.98 14.62 -34.49
CA ALA A 11 -5.29 14.18 -33.28
C ALA A 11 -5.83 14.88 -32.03
N ASN A 12 -5.97 16.22 -32.06
CA ASN A 12 -6.48 17.00 -30.93
C ASN A 12 -7.92 16.62 -30.54
N LEU A 13 -8.79 16.38 -31.53
CA LEU A 13 -10.17 15.96 -31.26
C LEU A 13 -10.25 14.58 -30.61
N LYS A 14 -9.28 13.72 -30.92
CA LYS A 14 -9.24 12.35 -30.43
C LYS A 14 -8.69 12.28 -29.02
N ASP A 15 -7.64 13.03 -28.72
CA ASP A 15 -7.09 13.15 -27.36
C ASP A 15 -8.17 13.68 -26.39
N HIS A 16 -8.86 14.77 -26.77
CA HIS A 16 -9.96 15.30 -25.96
C HIS A 16 -11.15 14.33 -25.78
N PHE A 17 -11.41 13.46 -26.77
CA PHE A 17 -12.45 12.44 -26.63
C PHE A 17 -12.02 11.32 -25.67
N GLN A 18 -10.76 10.90 -25.71
CA GLN A 18 -10.22 9.91 -24.80
C GLN A 18 -10.19 10.41 -23.36
N ASP A 19 -9.73 11.65 -23.13
CA ASP A 19 -9.74 12.28 -21.80
C ASP A 19 -11.16 12.36 -21.22
N HIS A 20 -12.13 12.79 -22.03
CA HIS A 20 -13.52 12.86 -21.58
C HIS A 20 -14.05 11.46 -21.23
N LEU A 21 -13.81 10.45 -22.07
CA LEU A 21 -14.26 9.08 -21.85
C LEU A 21 -13.61 8.45 -20.61
N TYR A 22 -12.33 8.74 -20.36
CA TYR A 22 -11.61 8.35 -19.14
C TYR A 22 -12.31 8.88 -17.88
N GLU A 23 -12.73 10.15 -17.89
CA GLU A 23 -13.40 10.78 -16.75
C GLU A 23 -14.85 10.30 -16.53
N ILE A 24 -15.61 10.08 -17.61
CA ILE A 24 -17.06 9.79 -17.52
C ILE A 24 -17.41 8.30 -17.50
N ASP A 25 -16.58 7.44 -18.09
CA ASP A 25 -16.78 5.98 -18.14
C ASP A 25 -15.42 5.26 -18.20
N PHE A 26 -14.70 5.32 -17.08
CA PHE A 26 -13.40 4.68 -16.91
C PHE A 26 -13.41 3.19 -17.31
N TYR A 27 -14.49 2.46 -16.99
CA TYR A 27 -14.57 1.04 -17.34
C TYR A 27 -14.56 0.85 -18.87
N GLN A 28 -15.41 1.58 -19.61
CA GLN A 28 -15.41 1.50 -21.06
C GLN A 28 -14.05 1.93 -21.63
N TRP A 29 -13.47 3.03 -21.12
CA TRP A 29 -12.13 3.49 -21.52
C TRP A 29 -11.09 2.36 -21.37
N THR A 30 -11.04 1.66 -20.23
CA THR A 30 -10.09 0.55 -20.04
C THR A 30 -10.27 -0.58 -21.06
N GLN A 31 -11.52 -0.93 -21.39
CA GLN A 31 -11.80 -1.97 -22.39
C GLN A 31 -11.35 -1.53 -23.79
N GLN A 32 -11.56 -0.25 -24.11
CA GLN A 32 -11.15 0.33 -25.38
C GLN A 32 -9.62 0.38 -25.52
N GLN A 33 -8.90 0.87 -24.50
CA GLN A 33 -7.43 0.88 -24.52
C GLN A 33 -6.84 -0.54 -24.61
N ALA A 34 -7.41 -1.50 -23.89
CA ALA A 34 -7.02 -2.90 -23.99
C ALA A 34 -7.26 -3.47 -25.40
N ASN A 35 -8.33 -3.06 -26.08
CA ASN A 35 -8.61 -3.46 -27.46
C ASN A 35 -7.56 -2.88 -28.43
N PHE A 36 -7.21 -1.61 -28.29
CA PHE A 36 -6.16 -0.97 -29.08
C PHE A 36 -4.80 -1.66 -28.89
N LEU A 37 -4.43 -2.01 -27.65
CA LEU A 37 -3.21 -2.76 -27.36
C LEU A 37 -3.20 -4.15 -28.03
N ARG A 38 -4.32 -4.90 -27.94
CA ARG A 38 -4.42 -6.24 -28.55
C ARG A 38 -4.23 -6.23 -30.07
N HIS A 39 -4.71 -5.18 -30.74
CA HIS A 39 -4.62 -5.01 -32.19
C HIS A 39 -3.44 -4.14 -32.63
N GLN A 40 -2.53 -3.77 -31.72
CA GLN A 40 -1.34 -2.97 -32.00
C GLN A 40 -1.67 -1.61 -32.64
N GLN A 41 -2.80 -1.03 -32.25
CA GLN A 41 -3.27 0.28 -32.72
C GLN A 41 -2.62 1.42 -31.94
N TRP A 42 -1.29 1.55 -32.05
CA TRP A 42 -0.50 2.47 -31.22
C TRP A 42 -0.92 3.94 -31.32
N HIS A 43 -1.42 4.37 -32.49
CA HIS A 43 -1.89 5.74 -32.73
C HIS A 43 -3.26 6.04 -32.11
N ASP A 44 -3.96 5.01 -31.60
CA ASP A 44 -5.27 5.13 -30.95
C ASP A 44 -5.14 5.13 -29.42
N LEU A 45 -3.96 4.83 -28.89
CA LEU A 45 -3.72 4.76 -27.46
C LEU A 45 -3.71 6.14 -26.81
N ASP A 46 -4.41 6.23 -25.70
CA ASP A 46 -4.30 7.34 -24.76
C ASP A 46 -3.09 7.11 -23.85
N LEU A 47 -1.91 7.39 -24.38
CA LEU A 47 -0.63 7.05 -23.73
C LEU A 47 -0.44 7.76 -22.39
N SER A 48 -0.93 9.00 -22.25
CA SER A 48 -0.75 9.78 -21.01
C SER A 48 -1.48 9.10 -19.85
N ASN A 49 -2.78 8.85 -20.02
CA ASN A 49 -3.60 8.22 -18.99
C ASN A 49 -3.20 6.75 -18.78
N LEU A 50 -2.78 6.03 -19.83
CA LEU A 50 -2.24 4.67 -19.69
C LEU A 50 -0.96 4.59 -18.86
N ILE A 51 -0.01 5.51 -19.07
CA ILE A 51 1.23 5.56 -18.27
C ILE A 51 0.87 5.83 -16.81
N GLU A 52 0.00 6.81 -16.56
CA GLU A 52 -0.45 7.14 -15.21
C GLU A 52 -1.08 5.92 -14.52
N GLU A 53 -1.95 5.18 -15.22
CA GLU A 53 -2.59 3.99 -14.65
C GLU A 53 -1.59 2.87 -14.35
N ILE A 54 -0.63 2.61 -15.24
CA ILE A 54 0.41 1.61 -14.98
C ILE A 54 1.27 1.99 -13.76
N GLU A 55 1.65 3.26 -13.65
CA GLU A 55 2.35 3.74 -12.46
C GLU A 55 1.48 3.67 -11.21
N SER A 56 0.17 3.92 -11.34
CA SER A 56 -0.81 3.84 -10.25
C SER A 56 -0.85 2.43 -9.66
N LEU A 57 -0.81 1.39 -10.50
CA LEU A 57 -0.76 -0.01 -10.07
C LEU A 57 0.48 -0.29 -9.21
N GLY A 58 1.67 0.13 -9.64
CA GLY A 58 2.89 -0.02 -8.85
C GLY A 58 2.86 0.75 -7.53
N ARG A 59 2.33 1.98 -7.55
CA ARG A 59 2.14 2.78 -6.32
C ARG A 59 1.20 2.10 -5.33
N LYS A 60 0.12 1.45 -5.80
CA LYS A 60 -0.84 0.72 -4.96
C LYS A 60 -0.17 -0.44 -4.22
N GLU A 61 0.64 -1.25 -4.90
CA GLU A 61 1.36 -2.37 -4.26
C GLU A 61 2.36 -1.88 -3.18
N ARG A 62 3.12 -0.81 -3.47
CA ARG A 62 4.01 -0.17 -2.50
C ARG A 62 3.24 0.35 -1.28
N GLN A 63 2.10 0.99 -1.52
CA GLN A 63 1.24 1.56 -0.49
C GLN A 63 0.59 0.46 0.37
N GLU A 64 0.19 -0.65 -0.24
CA GLU A 64 -0.34 -1.81 0.48
C GLU A 64 0.70 -2.42 1.41
N LEU A 65 1.95 -2.57 0.96
CA LEU A 65 3.04 -3.05 1.81
C LEU A 65 3.24 -2.15 3.04
N ARG A 66 3.25 -0.83 2.84
CA ARG A 66 3.35 0.15 3.92
C ARG A 66 2.22 0.01 4.93
N ASN A 67 0.98 -0.12 4.45
CA ASN A 67 -0.20 -0.26 5.30
C ASN A 67 -0.13 -1.52 6.17
N ARG A 68 0.23 -2.66 5.56
CA ARG A 68 0.34 -3.93 6.27
C ARG A 68 1.46 -3.91 7.32
N LEU A 69 2.61 -3.32 6.98
CA LEU A 69 3.70 -3.09 7.94
C LEU A 69 3.22 -2.21 9.09
N SER A 70 2.48 -1.13 8.81
CA SER A 70 1.97 -0.21 9.82
C SER A 70 1.05 -0.92 10.81
N ILE A 71 0.11 -1.74 10.31
CA ILE A 71 -0.81 -2.51 11.14
C ILE A 71 -0.07 -3.57 11.95
N LEU A 72 0.87 -4.29 11.33
CA LEU A 72 1.69 -5.30 12.01
C LEU A 72 2.48 -4.69 13.16
N ILE A 73 3.22 -3.61 12.89
CA ILE A 73 4.02 -2.90 13.88
C ILE A 73 3.13 -2.34 14.99
N GLY A 74 2.00 -1.72 14.64
CA GLY A 74 1.06 -1.19 15.61
C GLY A 74 0.57 -2.26 16.58
N HIS A 75 0.18 -3.44 16.07
CA HIS A 75 -0.22 -4.54 16.94
C HIS A 75 0.94 -5.18 17.72
N LEU A 76 2.18 -5.16 17.20
CA LEU A 76 3.34 -5.58 17.98
C LEU A 76 3.63 -4.61 19.14
N LEU A 77 3.46 -3.30 18.93
CA LEU A 77 3.56 -2.29 19.98
C LEU A 77 2.42 -2.45 21.01
N THR A 78 1.17 -2.63 20.58
CA THR A 78 0.06 -2.85 21.53
C THR A 78 0.27 -4.14 22.33
N TRP A 79 0.82 -5.18 21.69
CA TRP A 79 1.19 -6.44 22.34
C TRP A 79 2.27 -6.27 23.42
N GLU A 80 3.31 -5.48 23.17
CA GLU A 80 4.39 -5.22 24.12
C GLU A 80 3.91 -4.35 25.28
N TYR A 81 3.25 -3.23 24.98
CA TYR A 81 2.96 -2.18 25.95
C TYR A 81 1.64 -2.37 26.71
N GLN A 82 0.82 -3.36 26.34
CA GLN A 82 -0.42 -3.67 27.03
C GLN A 82 -0.61 -5.18 27.30
N PRO A 83 0.30 -5.82 28.05
CA PRO A 83 0.30 -7.27 28.26
C PRO A 83 -1.00 -7.79 28.87
N GLY A 84 -1.66 -7.01 29.73
CA GLY A 84 -2.94 -7.36 30.35
C GLY A 84 -4.16 -7.35 29.42
N LYS A 85 -4.03 -6.88 28.17
CA LYS A 85 -5.11 -6.88 27.17
C LYS A 85 -4.81 -7.73 25.93
N ARG A 86 -3.72 -8.49 25.95
CA ARG A 86 -3.38 -9.41 24.87
C ARG A 86 -4.55 -10.36 24.60
N SER A 87 -4.88 -10.53 23.33
CA SER A 87 -6.04 -11.31 22.91
C SER A 87 -5.70 -12.19 21.72
N ARG A 88 -6.48 -13.27 21.55
CA ARG A 88 -6.40 -14.12 20.35
C ARG A 88 -6.69 -13.34 19.06
N SER A 89 -7.51 -12.30 19.14
CA SER A 89 -7.80 -11.43 18.00
C SER A 89 -6.56 -10.64 17.57
N TRP A 90 -5.82 -10.04 18.51
CA TRP A 90 -4.58 -9.32 18.20
C TRP A 90 -3.53 -10.26 17.61
N LEU A 91 -3.38 -11.46 18.20
CA LEU A 91 -2.48 -12.47 17.68
C LEU A 91 -2.87 -12.93 16.27
N ALA A 92 -4.17 -13.08 16.00
CA ALA A 92 -4.66 -13.40 14.67
C ALA A 92 -4.34 -12.30 13.66
N THR A 93 -4.52 -11.02 14.03
CA THR A 93 -4.14 -9.89 13.17
C THR A 93 -2.64 -9.91 12.87
N ILE A 94 -1.78 -10.07 13.88
CA ILE A 94 -0.32 -10.17 13.70
C ILE A 94 0.01 -11.29 12.68
N ARG A 95 -0.55 -12.49 12.87
CA ARG A 95 -0.31 -13.64 11.99
C ARG A 95 -0.80 -13.41 10.55
N ILE A 96 -1.95 -12.75 10.38
CA ILE A 96 -2.49 -12.43 9.06
C ILE A 96 -1.61 -11.39 8.36
N GLN A 97 -1.24 -10.31 9.04
CA GLN A 97 -0.39 -9.28 8.45
C GLN A 97 0.98 -9.82 8.05
N ARG A 98 1.61 -10.67 8.87
CA ARG A 98 2.86 -11.36 8.50
C ARG A 98 2.74 -12.15 7.21
N ARG A 99 1.72 -13.01 7.14
CA ARG A 99 1.46 -13.85 5.96
C ARG A 99 1.26 -13.01 4.71
N ASP A 100 0.45 -11.96 4.81
CA ASP A 100 0.12 -11.14 3.66
C ASP A 100 1.31 -10.27 3.23
N ILE A 101 2.13 -9.77 4.16
CA ILE A 101 3.39 -9.09 3.84
C ILE A 101 4.34 -10.03 3.09
N LEU A 102 4.55 -11.24 3.60
CA LEU A 102 5.43 -12.22 2.97
C LEU A 102 4.92 -12.62 1.58
N LYS A 103 3.60 -12.79 1.44
CA LYS A 103 2.96 -13.04 0.14
C LYS A 103 3.22 -11.88 -0.83
N LEU A 104 2.96 -10.65 -0.40
CA LEU A 104 3.14 -9.44 -1.21
C LEU A 104 4.59 -9.27 -1.68
N LEU A 105 5.56 -9.53 -0.81
CA LEU A 105 6.99 -9.49 -1.14
C LEU A 105 7.45 -10.62 -2.06
N ASN A 106 6.73 -11.76 -2.05
CA ASN A 106 6.98 -12.87 -2.96
C ASN A 106 6.41 -12.59 -4.36
N GLU A 107 5.23 -11.98 -4.42
CA GLU A 107 4.57 -11.56 -5.67
C GLU A 107 5.26 -10.33 -6.30
N ASN A 108 5.84 -9.46 -5.47
CA ASN A 108 6.53 -8.23 -5.89
C ASN A 108 7.97 -8.14 -5.34
N PRO A 109 8.95 -8.95 -5.82
CA PRO A 109 10.28 -9.01 -5.25
C PRO A 109 11.06 -7.69 -5.24
N SER A 110 10.78 -6.77 -6.18
CA SER A 110 11.42 -5.46 -6.27
C SER A 110 11.09 -4.55 -5.08
N LEU A 111 9.95 -4.76 -4.41
CA LEU A 111 9.56 -4.02 -3.21
C LEU A 111 10.51 -4.24 -2.02
N LYS A 112 11.30 -5.33 -2.03
CA LYS A 112 12.30 -5.58 -0.97
C LYS A 112 13.32 -4.44 -0.86
N SER A 113 13.67 -3.81 -1.98
CA SER A 113 14.61 -2.67 -1.99
C SER A 113 14.02 -1.40 -1.34
N GLN A 114 12.70 -1.35 -1.18
CA GLN A 114 11.98 -0.20 -0.58
C GLN A 114 11.72 -0.40 0.91
N LEU A 115 12.02 -1.57 1.47
CA LEU A 115 11.62 -1.93 2.83
C LEU A 115 12.16 -0.98 3.89
N GLU A 116 13.40 -0.50 3.79
CA GLU A 116 13.97 0.41 4.78
C GLU A 116 13.19 1.72 4.88
N ILE A 117 12.90 2.34 3.73
CA ILE A 117 12.13 3.59 3.65
C ILE A 117 10.70 3.35 4.17
N LEU A 118 10.06 2.28 3.69
CA LEU A 118 8.69 1.94 4.07
C LEU A 118 8.56 1.59 5.55
N ASN A 119 9.60 1.00 6.16
CA ASN A 119 9.58 0.63 7.57
C ASN A 119 9.54 1.85 8.47
N SER A 120 10.30 2.90 8.13
CA SER A 120 10.27 4.16 8.89
C SER A 120 8.87 4.81 8.82
N GLU A 121 8.30 4.91 7.61
CA GLU A 121 6.95 5.44 7.42
C GLU A 121 5.90 4.57 8.14
N ALA A 122 6.04 3.25 8.06
CA ALA A 122 5.14 2.31 8.69
C ALA A 122 5.22 2.35 10.23
N TYR A 123 6.41 2.59 10.77
CA TYR A 123 6.61 2.68 12.21
C TYR A 123 5.83 3.85 12.81
N GLU A 124 5.90 5.04 12.22
CA GLU A 124 5.15 6.20 12.70
C GLU A 124 3.63 5.95 12.69
N ASN A 125 3.10 5.39 11.59
CA ASN A 125 1.67 5.02 11.55
C ASN A 125 1.33 3.91 12.58
N GLY A 126 2.26 3.00 12.82
CA GLY A 126 2.13 1.95 13.84
C GLY A 126 2.07 2.53 15.25
N ARG A 127 2.86 3.58 15.55
CA ARG A 127 2.79 4.31 16.83
C ARG A 127 1.46 5.04 16.99
N ASP A 128 0.93 5.65 15.94
CA ASP A 128 -0.40 6.27 15.96
C ASP A 128 -1.48 5.23 16.28
N LEU A 129 -1.45 4.08 15.59
CA LEU A 129 -2.37 2.96 15.86
C LEU A 129 -2.24 2.49 17.30
N ALA A 130 -1.02 2.26 17.78
CA ALA A 130 -0.78 1.77 19.12
C ALA A 130 -1.22 2.77 20.20
N SER A 131 -0.98 4.06 20.00
CA SER A 131 -1.46 5.12 20.90
C SER A 131 -2.98 5.13 20.97
N GLY A 132 -3.65 5.06 19.81
CA GLY A 132 -5.11 5.00 19.73
C GLY A 132 -5.72 3.76 20.41
N GLU A 133 -5.18 2.56 20.15
CA GLU A 133 -5.70 1.31 20.72
C GLU A 133 -5.41 1.15 22.21
N THR A 134 -4.22 1.53 22.67
CA THR A 134 -3.82 1.38 24.07
C THR A 134 -4.32 2.52 24.96
N ASN A 135 -4.66 3.66 24.36
CA ASN A 135 -4.90 4.94 25.03
C ASN A 135 -3.68 5.43 25.85
N LEU A 136 -2.47 5.01 25.46
CA LEU A 136 -1.21 5.49 26.01
C LEU A 136 -0.71 6.71 25.22
N PRO A 137 -0.03 7.68 25.86
CA PRO A 137 0.57 8.81 25.15
C PRO A 137 1.50 8.34 24.03
N PHE A 138 1.49 9.01 22.88
CA PHE A 138 2.37 8.72 21.75
C PHE A 138 3.87 8.65 22.13
N SER A 139 4.29 9.47 23.10
CA SER A 139 5.65 9.47 23.66
C SER A 139 6.03 8.23 24.48
N THR A 140 5.07 7.35 24.76
CA THR A 140 5.33 6.05 25.40
C THR A 140 6.09 5.12 24.47
N PHE A 141 5.84 5.24 23.16
CA PHE A 141 6.49 4.45 22.14
C PHE A 141 7.79 5.14 21.71
N PRO A 142 8.91 4.39 21.57
CA PRO A 142 10.18 4.93 21.11
C PRO A 142 10.05 5.73 19.81
N GLU A 143 10.92 6.71 19.61
CA GLU A 143 10.96 7.46 18.34
C GLU A 143 11.50 6.63 17.18
N GLN A 144 12.30 5.61 17.46
CA GLN A 144 12.85 4.69 16.48
C GLN A 144 12.35 3.26 16.74
N CYS A 145 12.10 2.51 15.66
CA CYS A 145 11.66 1.14 15.79
C CYS A 145 12.77 0.27 16.38
N ASN A 146 12.51 -0.36 17.52
CA ASN A 146 13.43 -1.30 18.16
C ASN A 146 13.41 -2.69 17.51
N TYR A 147 12.50 -2.94 16.57
CA TYR A 147 12.36 -4.22 15.90
C TYR A 147 13.03 -4.16 14.53
N SER A 148 13.83 -5.17 14.21
CA SER A 148 14.32 -5.35 12.85
C SER A 148 13.20 -5.85 11.93
N LEU A 149 13.35 -5.58 10.63
CA LEU A 149 12.46 -6.11 9.58
C LEU A 149 12.35 -7.64 9.63
N ASP A 150 13.47 -8.32 9.88
CA ASP A 150 13.50 -9.77 9.99
C ASP A 150 12.76 -10.27 11.23
N GLU A 151 12.74 -9.52 12.33
CA GLU A 151 11.98 -9.87 13.53
C GLU A 151 10.49 -9.69 13.33
N ILE A 152 10.05 -8.54 12.81
CA ILE A 152 8.61 -8.25 12.73
C ILE A 152 7.86 -9.28 11.87
N VAL A 153 8.50 -9.86 10.84
CA VAL A 153 7.90 -10.88 9.98
C VAL A 153 8.02 -12.32 10.49
N LYS A 154 8.87 -12.58 11.49
CA LYS A 154 9.04 -13.94 12.06
C LYS A 154 7.85 -14.33 12.92
N ASP A 155 7.25 -15.48 12.63
CA ASP A 155 6.11 -16.00 13.39
C ASP A 155 6.35 -16.13 14.89
N SER A 156 7.58 -16.46 15.29
CA SER A 156 7.98 -16.63 16.69
C SER A 156 8.22 -15.32 17.45
N PHE A 157 8.25 -14.17 16.77
CA PHE A 157 8.54 -12.89 17.39
C PHE A 157 7.28 -12.28 18.00
N LEU A 158 7.28 -12.06 19.30
CA LEU A 158 6.26 -11.32 20.04
C LEU A 158 6.99 -10.50 21.12
N PRO A 159 7.00 -9.16 21.03
CA PRO A 159 7.81 -8.32 21.92
C PRO A 159 7.25 -8.24 23.35
N GLY A 160 8.12 -7.81 24.28
CA GLY A 160 7.83 -7.74 25.71
C GLY A 160 7.86 -9.10 26.41
N GLU A 161 7.21 -9.17 27.57
CA GLU A 161 7.18 -10.39 28.38
C GLU A 161 6.48 -11.55 27.65
N PRO A 162 6.89 -12.82 27.86
CA PRO A 162 6.24 -13.98 27.25
C PRO A 162 4.73 -14.00 27.56
N ALA A 163 3.90 -14.25 26.54
CA ALA A 163 2.48 -14.47 26.78
C ALA A 163 2.24 -15.88 27.35
N THR A 164 1.11 -16.04 28.03
CA THR A 164 0.73 -17.33 28.62
C THR A 164 0.48 -18.38 27.53
N ASP A 165 0.79 -19.63 27.85
CA ASP A 165 0.66 -20.78 26.92
C ASP A 165 -0.75 -20.89 26.29
N ASP A 166 -1.80 -20.50 27.01
CA ASP A 166 -3.20 -20.61 26.56
C ASP A 166 -3.58 -19.61 25.45
N LEU A 167 -2.76 -18.57 25.25
CA LEU A 167 -2.92 -17.59 24.17
C LEU A 167 -2.12 -17.96 22.92
N ILE A 168 -1.03 -18.73 23.05
CA ILE A 168 -0.09 -19.03 21.97
C ILE A 168 -0.45 -20.35 21.25
N LYS A 169 -1.03 -21.32 21.98
CA LYS A 169 -1.56 -22.60 21.45
C LYS A 169 -2.77 -22.40 20.53
#